data_AF-A0A920HKE9-F1
#
_entry.id   AF-A0A920HKE9-F1
#
_cell.length_a   1.000
_cell.length_b   1.000
_cell.length_c   1.000
_cell.angle_alpha   90.00
_cell.angle_beta   90.00
_cell.angle_gamma   90.00
#
_symmetry.space_group_name_H-M   'P 1'
#
loop_
_entity.id
_entity.type
_entity.pdbx_description
1 polymer ?
#
loop_
_entity_poly.entity_id
_entity_poly.type
_entity_poly.pdbx_seq_one_letter_code
_entity_poly.pdbx_strand_id
1 'polypeptide(L)'
;MAPSQNIGINDLPSEILENKSTIKPTSDWTSGFKSWLEDLHDNYNDNLLKRIEPEIDKAMIEFALDKSSGKKQDAAKMLGLGRNTLAKKLKNLDISD
;
A
#
# COMPACT_ATOMS: atom_id res chain seq x y z
N MET A 1 -19.69 -13.33 38.65
CA MET A 1 -19.35 -13.91 37.33
C MET A 1 -19.94 -12.99 36.28
N ALA A 2 -19.10 -12.28 35.51
CA ALA A 2 -19.56 -11.45 34.41
C ALA A 2 -19.90 -12.36 33.21
N PRO A 3 -21.08 -12.23 32.57
CA PRO A 3 -21.42 -13.04 31.43
C PRO A 3 -20.62 -12.55 30.23
N SER A 4 -19.70 -13.39 29.73
CA SER A 4 -19.02 -13.16 28.45
C SER A 4 -20.03 -13.33 27.33
N GLN A 5 -20.55 -12.22 26.83
CA GLN A 5 -21.46 -12.16 25.70
C GLN A 5 -20.63 -12.30 24.43
N ASN A 6 -20.54 -13.52 23.89
CA ASN A 6 -19.91 -13.76 22.60
C ASN A 6 -20.83 -13.22 21.49
N ILE A 7 -20.42 -12.12 20.86
CA ILE A 7 -21.17 -11.47 19.77
C ILE A 7 -20.74 -12.12 18.45
N GLY A 8 -21.69 -12.76 17.74
CA GLY A 8 -21.45 -13.33 16.42
C GLY A 8 -21.57 -12.28 15.31
N ILE A 9 -21.06 -12.57 14.11
CA ILE A 9 -21.18 -11.65 12.96
C ILE A 9 -22.65 -11.37 12.58
N ASN A 10 -23.56 -12.29 12.93
CA ASN A 10 -25.01 -12.14 12.75
C ASN A 10 -25.70 -11.31 13.86
N ASP A 11 -25.02 -11.02 14.97
CA ASP A 11 -25.52 -10.12 16.02
C ASP A 11 -25.21 -8.65 15.74
N LEU A 12 -24.44 -8.38 14.68
CA LEU A 12 -24.16 -7.01 14.27
C LEU A 12 -25.40 -6.40 13.61
N PRO A 13 -25.86 -5.22 14.05
CA PRO A 13 -26.98 -4.53 13.42
C PRO A 13 -26.67 -4.26 11.94
N SER A 14 -27.71 -4.32 11.12
CA SER A 14 -27.63 -4.15 9.66
C SER A 14 -26.92 -2.85 9.26
N GLU A 15 -27.02 -1.81 10.08
CA GLU A 15 -26.33 -0.52 9.91
C GLU A 15 -24.79 -0.66 9.86
N ILE A 16 -24.19 -1.62 10.59
CA ILE A 16 -22.74 -1.87 10.57
C ILE A 16 -22.36 -2.75 9.36
N LEU A 17 -23.22 -3.70 9.01
CA LEU A 17 -23.03 -4.59 7.85
C LEU A 17 -23.15 -3.84 6.51
N GLU A 18 -24.08 -2.88 6.43
CA GLU A 18 -24.32 -2.02 5.27
C GLU A 18 -23.33 -0.85 5.20
N ASN A 19 -22.74 -0.45 6.32
CA ASN A 19 -21.63 0.51 6.34
C ASN A 19 -20.29 -0.12 5.94
N LYS A 20 -20.31 -1.06 4.97
CA LYS A 20 -19.28 -1.06 3.94
C LYS A 20 -19.47 0.22 3.11
N SER A 21 -19.17 1.35 3.74
CA SER A 21 -18.72 2.53 3.03
C SER A 21 -17.59 2.05 2.15
N THR A 22 -17.90 1.81 0.87
CA THR A 22 -16.89 1.85 -0.16
C THR A 22 -16.36 3.25 -0.05
N ILE A 23 -15.28 3.43 0.71
CA ILE A 23 -14.47 4.62 0.69
C ILE A 23 -13.92 4.64 -0.73
N LYS A 24 -14.75 5.07 -1.69
CA LYS A 24 -14.26 5.61 -2.92
C LYS A 24 -13.47 6.82 -2.45
N PRO A 25 -12.16 6.88 -2.68
CA PRO A 25 -11.43 8.09 -2.38
C PRO A 25 -12.10 9.19 -3.22
N THR A 26 -12.87 10.05 -2.55
CA THR A 26 -13.46 11.25 -3.17
C THR A 26 -12.40 12.33 -3.32
N SER A 27 -11.28 12.17 -2.61
CA SER A 27 -10.06 12.93 -2.81
C SER A 27 -9.34 12.39 -4.03
N ASP A 28 -9.14 13.24 -5.02
CA ASP A 28 -8.18 13.02 -6.10
C ASP A 28 -6.81 12.70 -5.47
N TRP A 29 -6.38 11.45 -5.55
CA TRP A 29 -5.11 10.99 -4.95
C TRP A 29 -3.93 11.81 -5.49
N THR A 30 -4.06 12.31 -6.72
CA THR A 30 -3.09 13.19 -7.38
C THR A 30 -2.87 14.48 -6.58
N SER A 31 -3.93 15.05 -6.01
CA SER A 31 -3.85 16.24 -5.16
C SER A 31 -3.13 15.96 -3.84
N GLY A 32 -3.36 14.78 -3.24
CA GLY A 32 -2.63 14.33 -2.05
C GLY A 32 -1.14 14.10 -2.34
N PHE A 33 -0.84 13.44 -3.46
CA PHE A 33 0.54 13.24 -3.92
C PHE A 33 1.25 14.57 -4.17
N LYS A 34 0.57 15.54 -4.80
CA LYS A 34 1.13 16.88 -5.03
C LYS A 34 1.47 17.60 -3.72
N SER A 35 0.57 17.55 -2.74
CA SER A 35 0.81 18.16 -1.43
C SER A 35 2.01 17.52 -0.71
N TRP A 36 2.18 16.21 -0.87
CA TRP A 36 3.35 15.49 -0.35
C TRP A 36 4.66 15.87 -1.06
N LEU A 37 4.63 16.13 -2.37
CA LEU A 37 5.79 16.65 -3.11
C LEU A 37 6.21 18.04 -2.63
N GLU A 38 5.25 18.92 -2.35
CA GLU A 38 5.48 20.27 -1.85
C GLU A 38 6.18 20.21 -0.48
N ASP A 39 5.66 19.41 0.47
CA ASP A 39 6.30 19.20 1.78
C ASP A 39 7.71 18.60 1.65
N LEU A 40 7.90 17.60 0.79
CA LEU A 40 9.22 17.04 0.52
C LEU A 40 10.20 18.07 -0.04
N HIS A 41 9.75 18.97 -0.93
CA HIS A 41 10.60 20.01 -1.48
C HIS A 41 11.05 21.02 -0.43
N ASP A 42 10.14 21.42 0.46
CA ASP A 42 10.43 22.34 1.56
C ASP A 42 11.46 21.74 2.54
N ASN A 43 11.43 20.42 2.72
CA ASN A 43 12.38 19.69 3.58
C ASN A 43 13.70 19.32 2.87
N TYR A 44 13.71 19.20 1.54
CA TYR A 44 14.85 18.75 0.76
C TYR A 44 15.03 19.55 -0.53
N ASN A 45 16.14 20.28 -0.60
CA ASN A 45 16.40 21.20 -1.71
C ASN A 45 16.85 20.51 -3.02
N ASP A 46 17.25 19.23 -3.01
CA ASP A 46 17.82 18.53 -4.18
C ASP A 46 17.55 17.01 -4.19
N ASN A 47 17.62 16.42 -5.39
CA ASN A 47 17.53 14.96 -5.64
C ASN A 47 16.24 14.30 -5.15
N LEU A 48 15.10 14.97 -5.34
CA LEU A 48 13.79 14.53 -4.88
C LEU A 48 13.44 13.10 -5.37
N LEU A 49 13.74 12.76 -6.63
CA LEU A 49 13.51 11.42 -7.19
C LEU A 49 14.20 10.31 -6.39
N LYS A 50 15.42 10.55 -5.89
CA LYS A 50 16.15 9.56 -5.09
C LYS A 50 15.45 9.23 -3.77
N ARG A 51 14.59 10.12 -3.29
CA ARG A 51 13.78 9.92 -2.07
C ARG A 51 12.42 9.33 -2.38
N ILE A 52 11.81 9.75 -3.48
CA ILE A 52 10.47 9.33 -3.87
C ILE A 52 10.45 7.94 -4.49
N GLU A 53 11.39 7.62 -5.37
CA GLU A 53 11.42 6.33 -6.06
C GLU A 53 11.35 5.14 -5.09
N PRO A 54 12.13 5.09 -3.99
CA PRO A 54 12.03 4.00 -3.02
C PRO A 54 10.65 3.87 -2.37
N GLU A 55 10.00 4.98 -2.04
CA GLU A 55 8.67 4.98 -1.41
C GLU A 55 7.59 4.47 -2.38
N ILE A 56 7.64 4.95 -3.64
CA ILE A 56 6.74 4.47 -4.70
C ILE A 56 6.99 3.00 -5.00
N ASP A 57 8.26 2.61 -5.16
CA ASP A 57 8.65 1.23 -5.42
C ASP A 57 8.16 0.31 -4.30
N LYS A 58 8.33 0.70 -3.03
CA LYS A 58 7.86 -0.06 -1.88
C LYS A 58 6.35 -0.29 -1.94
N ALA A 59 5.57 0.78 -2.07
CA ALA A 59 4.11 0.67 -2.14
C ALA A 59 3.64 -0.23 -3.31
N MET A 60 4.25 -0.07 -4.48
CA MET A 60 3.93 -0.88 -5.67
C MET A 60 4.33 -2.35 -5.50
N ILE A 61 5.50 -2.62 -4.94
CA ILE A 61 6.01 -3.98 -4.75
C ILE A 61 5.23 -4.72 -3.67
N GLU A 62 4.92 -4.06 -2.56
CA GLU A 62 4.08 -4.63 -1.50
C GLU A 62 2.69 -4.98 -2.04
N PHE A 63 2.06 -4.05 -2.77
CA PHE A 63 0.77 -4.31 -3.44
C PHE A 63 0.84 -5.50 -4.39
N ALA A 64 1.88 -5.57 -5.23
CA ALA A 64 2.02 -6.65 -6.19
C ALA A 64 2.29 -8.00 -5.52
N LEU A 65 3.05 -8.02 -4.42
CA LEU A 65 3.31 -9.22 -3.64
C LEU A 65 2.05 -9.70 -2.91
N ASP A 66 1.28 -8.80 -2.30
CA ASP A 66 -0.01 -9.15 -1.69
C ASP A 66 -0.94 -9.79 -2.73
N LYS A 67 -1.06 -9.14 -3.89
CA LYS A 67 -1.93 -9.64 -4.97
C LYS A 67 -1.43 -10.93 -5.62
N SER A 68 -0.13 -11.22 -5.53
CA SER A 68 0.46 -12.46 -6.02
C SER A 68 0.65 -13.54 -4.95
N SER A 69 0.14 -13.34 -3.74
CA SER A 69 0.35 -14.25 -2.60
C SER A 69 1.85 -14.52 -2.32
N GLY A 70 2.67 -13.49 -2.42
CA GLY A 70 4.12 -13.54 -2.20
C GLY A 70 4.94 -14.08 -3.36
N LYS A 71 4.31 -14.47 -4.48
CA LYS A 71 5.03 -14.99 -5.65
C LYS A 71 5.73 -13.87 -6.39
N LYS A 72 7.06 -13.81 -6.25
CA LYS A 72 7.92 -12.80 -6.88
C LYS A 72 7.82 -12.77 -8.41
N GLN A 73 7.63 -13.91 -9.07
CA GLN A 73 7.50 -13.96 -10.54
C GLN A 73 6.20 -13.31 -11.02
N ASP A 74 5.09 -13.61 -10.36
CA ASP A 74 3.78 -13.08 -10.69
C ASP A 74 3.69 -11.59 -10.34
N ALA A 75 4.26 -11.17 -9.21
CA ALA A 75 4.39 -9.75 -8.85
C ALA A 75 5.22 -8.98 -9.88
N ALA A 76 6.36 -9.53 -10.34
CA ALA A 76 7.19 -8.91 -11.37
C ALA A 76 6.41 -8.73 -12.68
N LYS A 77 5.66 -9.76 -13.09
CA LYS A 77 4.80 -9.72 -14.28
C LYS A 77 3.70 -8.68 -14.15
N MET A 78 3.08 -8.56 -12.98
CA MET A 78 2.04 -7.55 -12.70
C MET A 78 2.58 -6.12 -12.80
N LEU A 79 3.79 -5.89 -12.29
CA LEU A 79 4.47 -4.59 -12.36
C LEU A 79 5.11 -4.30 -13.71
N GLY A 80 5.13 -5.25 -14.65
CA GLY A 80 5.86 -5.13 -15.92
C GLY A 80 7.39 -5.10 -15.74
N LEU A 81 7.89 -5.55 -14.60
CA LEU A 81 9.32 -5.59 -14.28
C LEU A 81 9.91 -6.96 -14.62
N GLY A 82 11.19 -6.96 -15.01
CA GLY A 82 11.95 -8.21 -15.05
C GLY A 82 12.14 -8.79 -13.65
N ARG A 83 12.11 -10.12 -13.51
CA ARG A 83 12.33 -10.84 -12.22
C ARG A 83 13.61 -10.38 -11.50
N ASN A 84 14.69 -10.14 -12.25
CA ASN A 84 15.96 -9.69 -11.70
C ASN A 84 15.90 -8.24 -11.19
N THR A 85 15.14 -7.38 -11.86
CA THR A 85 14.92 -5.98 -11.43
C THR A 85 14.11 -5.95 -10.14
N LEU A 86 13.04 -6.75 -10.06
CA LEU A 86 12.25 -6.88 -8.84
C LEU A 86 13.11 -7.41 -7.68
N ALA A 87 13.94 -8.42 -7.93
CA ALA A 87 14.83 -8.98 -6.91
C ALA A 87 15.86 -7.96 -6.39
N LYS A 88 16.38 -7.08 -7.26
CA LYS A 88 17.26 -5.98 -6.84
C LYS A 88 16.51 -4.92 -6.02
N LYS A 89 15.31 -4.51 -6.47
CA LYS A 89 14.48 -3.54 -5.73
C LYS A 89 14.11 -4.07 -4.33
N LEU A 90 13.69 -5.33 -4.22
CA LEU A 90 13.40 -5.96 -2.92
C LEU A 90 14.59 -5.94 -1.94
N LYS A 91 15.80 -6.18 -2.45
CA LYS A 91 17.03 -6.10 -1.62
C LYS A 91 17.33 -4.68 -1.19
N ASN A 92 17.13 -3.69 -2.07
CA ASN A 92 17.40 -2.29 -1.78
C ASN A 92 16.40 -1.66 -0.81
N LEU A 93 15.21 -2.24 -0.70
CA LEU A 93 14.12 -1.75 0.15
C LEU A 93 14.07 -2.43 1.52
N ASP A 94 15.01 -3.33 1.83
CA ASP A 94 15.02 -4.17 3.04
C ASP A 94 13.71 -4.97 3.26
N ILE A 95 12.95 -5.24 2.18
CA ILE A 95 11.73 -6.07 2.22
C ILE A 95 12.13 -7.56 2.17
N SER A 96 13.09 -7.94 3.00
CA SER A 96 13.63 -9.30 3.09
C SER A 96 13.44 -9.82 4.51
N ASP A 97 12.20 -10.13 4.87
CA ASP A 97 11.74 -11.50 5.20
C ASP A 97 10.20 -11.52 5.23
#